data_AF-A0A7Y3P8R7-F1
#
_entry.id   AF-A0A7Y3P8R7-F1
#
_cell.length_a   1.000
_cell.length_b   1.000
_cell.length_c   1.000
_cell.angle_alpha   90.00
_cell.angle_beta   90.00
_cell.angle_gamma   90.00
#
_symmetry.space_group_name_H-M   'P 1'
#
loop_
_entity.id
_entity.type
_entity.pdbx_description
1 polymer ?
#
loop_
_entity_poly.entity_id
_entity_poly.type
_entity_poly.pdbx_seq_one_letter_code
_entity_poly.pdbx_strand_id
1 'polypeptide(L)'
;KGPGHLVRRTFVEGGGVPSLIAVHQDASGQAHALALAYAQGIGSTRAGVLDTTFTEETETDLFGEQAVLCGGVTELVRAGYETLVEAGYQPESAYFECLHELKLIVDLMYEEGITGMRYSISDTAEYGDLTRGPRIITPAVKAEMKKVLTEIQDGTFAAEWIQENEIGRPRYRELREVGKKHPIEEVGSRLRTLMPFVNAGKKKVSEVSGGDVD
;
A
#
# COMPACT_ATOMS: atom_id res chain seq x y z
N LYS A 1 1.35 -2.13 -11.21
CA LYS A 1 1.06 -2.41 -9.79
C LYS A 1 1.86 -1.45 -8.91
N GLY A 2 1.24 -0.32 -8.57
CA GLY A 2 1.85 0.72 -7.74
C GLY A 2 1.13 2.06 -7.91
N PRO A 3 1.28 3.00 -6.96
CA PRO A 3 0.64 4.32 -7.03
C PRO A 3 1.05 5.11 -8.28
N GLY A 4 0.11 5.82 -8.91
CA GLY A 4 0.34 6.51 -10.20
C GLY A 4 1.49 7.53 -10.18
N HIS A 5 1.65 8.29 -9.09
CA HIS A 5 2.76 9.23 -8.96
C HIS A 5 4.13 8.53 -8.88
N LEU A 6 4.18 7.28 -8.41
CA LEU A 6 5.39 6.44 -8.43
C LEU A 6 5.68 5.89 -9.83
N VAL A 7 4.64 5.51 -10.60
CA VAL A 7 4.81 5.13 -12.02
C VAL A 7 5.58 6.23 -12.76
N ARG A 8 5.17 7.50 -12.59
CA ARG A 8 5.87 8.63 -13.22
C ARG A 8 7.27 8.84 -12.65
N ARG A 9 7.45 8.84 -11.33
CA ARG A 9 8.74 9.12 -10.69
C ARG A 9 9.79 8.09 -11.10
N THR A 10 9.47 6.80 -10.95
CA THR A 10 10.37 5.71 -11.29
C THR A 10 10.70 5.70 -12.80
N PHE A 11 9.74 6.04 -13.67
CA PHE A 11 10.00 6.19 -15.10
C PHE A 11 11.06 7.26 -15.41
N VAL A 12 10.98 8.41 -14.73
CA VAL A 12 11.92 9.53 -14.90
C VAL A 12 13.29 9.20 -14.32
N GLU A 13 13.34 8.41 -13.24
CA GLU A 13 14.57 7.89 -12.63
C GLU A 13 15.23 6.77 -13.46
N GLY A 14 14.63 6.40 -14.61
CA GLY A 14 15.17 5.39 -15.53
C GLY A 14 14.70 3.96 -15.23
N GLY A 15 14.00 3.74 -14.12
CA GLY A 15 13.35 2.47 -13.79
C GLY A 15 11.95 2.33 -14.41
N GLY A 16 11.19 1.36 -13.90
CA GLY A 16 9.78 1.16 -14.20
C GLY A 16 9.03 0.58 -13.01
N VAL A 17 7.70 0.67 -13.02
CA VAL A 17 6.85 -0.04 -12.06
C VAL A 17 6.29 -1.28 -12.78
N PRO A 18 6.36 -2.48 -12.20
CA PRO A 18 5.81 -3.70 -12.83
C PRO A 18 4.34 -3.53 -13.19
N SER A 19 3.89 -4.12 -14.28
CA SER A 19 2.49 -4.08 -14.71
C SER A 19 1.96 -5.45 -15.08
N LEU A 20 0.63 -5.56 -15.10
CA LEU A 20 -0.07 -6.74 -15.57
C LEU A 20 -0.75 -6.43 -16.90
N ILE A 21 -0.85 -7.43 -17.77
CA ILE A 21 -1.60 -7.35 -19.04
C ILE A 21 -2.70 -8.39 -19.02
N ALA A 22 -3.92 -7.97 -19.36
CA ALA A 22 -5.05 -8.87 -19.61
C ALA A 22 -5.74 -8.47 -20.91
N VAL A 23 -6.18 -9.47 -21.67
CA VAL A 23 -7.00 -9.29 -22.89
C VAL A 23 -8.33 -9.98 -22.68
N HIS A 24 -9.41 -9.20 -22.55
CA HIS A 24 -10.76 -9.76 -22.41
C HIS A 24 -11.36 -10.16 -23.77
N GLN A 25 -11.12 -9.32 -24.80
CA GLN A 25 -11.57 -9.54 -26.17
C GLN A 25 -10.47 -9.10 -27.13
N ASP A 26 -10.20 -9.92 -28.15
CA ASP A 26 -9.23 -9.62 -29.20
C ASP A 26 -9.89 -9.68 -30.58
N ALA A 27 -10.61 -8.61 -30.94
CA ALA A 27 -11.29 -8.52 -32.22
C ALA A 27 -10.31 -8.30 -33.40
N SER A 28 -9.13 -7.74 -33.14
CA SER A 28 -8.13 -7.45 -34.17
C SER A 28 -7.08 -8.55 -34.36
N GLY A 29 -6.97 -9.48 -33.41
CA GLY A 29 -5.86 -10.45 -33.32
C GLY A 29 -4.54 -9.83 -32.87
N GLN A 30 -4.58 -8.59 -32.34
CA GLN A 30 -3.40 -7.81 -31.97
C GLN A 30 -3.51 -7.17 -30.57
N ALA A 31 -4.58 -7.46 -29.80
CA ALA A 31 -4.84 -6.79 -28.53
C ALA A 31 -3.70 -6.98 -27.52
N HIS A 32 -3.13 -8.19 -27.43
CA HIS A 32 -2.01 -8.46 -26.51
C HIS A 32 -0.75 -7.67 -26.90
N ALA A 33 -0.37 -7.68 -28.18
CA ALA A 33 0.78 -6.93 -28.67
C ALA A 33 0.62 -5.42 -28.45
N LEU A 34 -0.61 -4.90 -28.63
CA LEU A 34 -0.93 -3.51 -28.35
C LEU A 34 -0.82 -3.19 -26.85
N ALA A 35 -1.34 -4.05 -25.98
CA ALA A 35 -1.23 -3.88 -24.53
C ALA A 35 0.24 -3.91 -24.07
N LEU A 36 1.06 -4.78 -24.65
CA LEU A 36 2.49 -4.84 -24.37
C LEU A 36 3.23 -3.59 -24.85
N ALA A 37 2.90 -3.08 -26.03
CA ALA A 37 3.41 -1.81 -26.52
C ALA A 37 3.03 -0.64 -25.58
N TYR A 38 1.82 -0.63 -25.04
CA TYR A 38 1.38 0.35 -24.05
C TYR A 38 2.19 0.25 -22.75
N ALA A 39 2.34 -0.96 -22.21
CA ALA A 39 3.16 -1.22 -21.02
C ALA A 39 4.62 -0.80 -21.23
N GLN A 40 5.18 -1.00 -22.42
CA GLN A 40 6.51 -0.49 -22.78
C GLN A 40 6.54 1.05 -22.84
N GLY A 41 5.52 1.67 -23.42
CA GLY A 41 5.40 3.13 -23.53
C GLY A 41 5.39 3.85 -22.18
N ILE A 42 4.80 3.22 -21.15
CA ILE A 42 4.83 3.71 -19.76
C ILE A 42 6.04 3.21 -18.95
N GLY A 43 6.94 2.45 -19.58
CA GLY A 43 8.21 1.96 -19.01
C GLY A 43 8.09 0.76 -18.08
N SER A 44 6.93 0.11 -17.96
CA SER A 44 6.76 -1.06 -17.08
C SER A 44 7.60 -2.27 -17.49
N THR A 45 7.91 -2.41 -18.78
CA THR A 45 8.79 -3.49 -19.27
C THR A 45 10.22 -3.41 -18.74
N ARG A 46 10.65 -2.28 -18.17
CA ARG A 46 11.95 -2.14 -17.50
C ARG A 46 12.02 -2.92 -16.18
N ALA A 47 10.89 -3.09 -15.51
CA ALA A 47 10.79 -3.83 -14.24
C ALA A 47 10.19 -5.23 -14.43
N GLY A 48 9.27 -5.38 -15.38
CA GLY A 48 8.62 -6.64 -15.70
C GLY A 48 7.14 -6.46 -16.03
N VAL A 49 6.65 -7.29 -16.94
CA VAL A 49 5.23 -7.36 -17.29
C VAL A 49 4.80 -8.81 -17.22
N LEU A 50 3.68 -9.07 -16.55
CA LEU A 50 3.13 -10.41 -16.37
C LEU A 50 1.75 -10.49 -17.02
N ASP A 51 1.47 -11.60 -17.69
CA ASP A 51 0.14 -11.87 -18.22
C ASP A 51 -0.80 -12.32 -17.10
N THR A 52 -2.04 -11.83 -17.14
CA THR A 52 -3.11 -12.13 -16.17
C THR A 52 -4.47 -12.17 -16.87
N THR A 53 -5.54 -12.34 -16.10
CA THR A 53 -6.93 -12.20 -16.54
C THR A 53 -7.59 -11.00 -15.87
N PHE A 54 -8.69 -10.50 -16.43
CA PHE A 54 -9.46 -9.42 -15.78
C PHE A 54 -9.93 -9.83 -14.38
N THR A 55 -10.31 -11.10 -14.19
CA THR A 55 -10.73 -11.66 -12.91
C THR A 55 -9.57 -11.67 -11.91
N GLU A 56 -8.43 -12.28 -12.26
CA GLU A 56 -7.27 -12.34 -11.36
C GLU A 56 -6.75 -10.95 -11.01
N GLU A 57 -6.66 -10.04 -11.99
CA GLU A 57 -6.22 -8.66 -11.76
C GLU A 57 -7.14 -7.95 -10.75
N THR A 58 -8.44 -7.97 -11.01
CA THR A 58 -9.44 -7.28 -10.17
C THR A 58 -9.45 -7.85 -8.75
N GLU A 59 -9.53 -9.18 -8.61
CA GLU A 59 -9.61 -9.83 -7.31
C GLU A 59 -8.34 -9.63 -6.48
N THR A 60 -7.17 -9.79 -7.10
CA THR A 60 -5.89 -9.66 -6.39
C THR A 60 -5.53 -8.21 -6.08
N ASP A 61 -5.90 -7.25 -6.93
CA ASP A 61 -5.69 -5.82 -6.67
C ASP A 61 -6.50 -5.38 -5.45
N LEU A 62 -7.82 -5.61 -5.49
CA LEU A 62 -8.75 -5.27 -4.42
C LEU A 62 -8.36 -5.94 -3.10
N PHE A 63 -7.98 -7.23 -3.15
CA PHE A 63 -7.54 -7.93 -1.95
C PHE A 63 -6.24 -7.34 -1.40
N GLY A 64 -5.26 -7.07 -2.27
CA GLY A 64 -3.96 -6.54 -1.90
C GLY A 64 -4.08 -5.20 -1.18
N GLU A 65 -4.85 -4.26 -1.72
CA GLU A 65 -5.04 -2.94 -1.11
C GLU A 65 -5.84 -2.98 0.20
N GLN A 66 -6.89 -3.79 0.27
CA GLN A 66 -7.73 -3.88 1.48
C GLN A 66 -7.00 -4.58 2.62
N ALA A 67 -6.40 -5.75 2.35
CA ALA A 67 -5.87 -6.61 3.40
C ALA A 67 -4.42 -6.30 3.80
N VAL A 68 -3.62 -5.68 2.93
CA VAL A 68 -2.17 -5.52 3.16
C VAL A 68 -1.69 -4.09 2.87
N LEU A 69 -1.77 -3.64 1.62
CA LEU A 69 -1.03 -2.47 1.13
C LEU A 69 -1.59 -1.13 1.64
N CYS A 70 -2.89 -1.09 1.96
CA CYS A 70 -3.54 0.08 2.54
C CYS A 70 -4.16 -0.26 3.90
N GLY A 71 -5.28 -1.00 3.92
CA GLY A 71 -6.04 -1.24 5.16
C GLY A 71 -5.20 -1.92 6.24
N GLY A 72 -4.60 -3.08 5.92
CA GLY A 72 -3.80 -3.85 6.88
C GLY A 72 -2.62 -3.08 7.46
N VAL A 73 -1.77 -2.48 6.62
CA VAL A 73 -0.58 -1.77 7.09
C VAL A 73 -0.92 -0.49 7.86
N THR A 74 -1.91 0.29 7.41
CA THR A 74 -2.26 1.55 8.10
C THR A 74 -2.87 1.31 9.47
N GLU A 75 -3.70 0.26 9.62
CA GLU A 75 -4.25 -0.12 10.91
C GLU A 75 -3.20 -0.74 11.84
N LEU A 76 -2.24 -1.52 11.32
CA LEU A 76 -1.13 -2.04 12.12
C LEU A 76 -0.26 -0.90 12.69
N VAL A 77 0.04 0.10 11.86
CA VAL A 77 0.78 1.31 12.27
C VAL A 77 0.04 2.06 13.36
N ARG A 78 -1.27 2.31 13.17
CA ARG A 78 -2.10 3.04 14.15
C ARG A 78 -2.16 2.31 15.48
N ALA A 79 -2.46 1.02 15.48
CA ALA A 79 -2.54 0.21 16.69
C ALA A 79 -1.21 0.21 17.46
N GLY A 80 -0.07 0.11 16.74
CA GLY A 80 1.26 0.21 17.35
C GLY A 80 1.51 1.58 17.97
N TYR A 81 1.20 2.65 17.23
CA TYR A 81 1.35 4.03 17.70
C TYR A 81 0.49 4.30 18.95
N GLU A 82 -0.79 3.96 18.89
CA GLU A 82 -1.75 4.12 20.00
C GLU A 82 -1.28 3.37 21.24
N THR A 83 -0.87 2.10 21.08
CA THR A 83 -0.35 1.28 22.18
C THR A 83 0.81 1.97 22.92
N LEU A 84 1.74 2.59 22.18
CA LEU A 84 2.87 3.29 22.80
C LEU A 84 2.43 4.60 23.47
N VAL A 85 1.60 5.40 22.82
CA VAL A 85 1.13 6.67 23.38
C VAL A 85 0.26 6.46 24.61
N GLU A 86 -0.63 5.49 24.60
CA GLU A 86 -1.48 5.12 25.74
C GLU A 86 -0.67 4.59 26.94
N ALA A 87 0.47 3.95 26.67
CA ALA A 87 1.42 3.54 27.70
C ALA A 87 2.27 4.71 28.26
N GLY A 88 2.09 5.93 27.75
CA GLY A 88 2.77 7.15 28.22
C GLY A 88 4.10 7.45 27.54
N TYR A 89 4.44 6.76 26.44
CA TYR A 89 5.61 7.11 25.64
C TYR A 89 5.39 8.38 24.82
N GLN A 90 6.49 9.04 24.44
CA GLN A 90 6.42 10.27 23.64
C GLN A 90 5.82 9.99 22.26
N PRO A 91 4.83 10.79 21.80
CA PRO A 91 4.21 10.62 20.48
C PRO A 91 5.22 10.62 19.32
N GLU A 92 6.28 11.44 19.41
CA GLU A 92 7.34 11.47 18.40
C GLU A 92 8.10 10.15 18.34
N SER A 93 8.41 9.55 19.49
CA SER A 93 9.07 8.24 19.56
C SER A 93 8.17 7.17 18.95
N ALA A 94 6.88 7.17 19.31
CA ALA A 94 5.92 6.22 18.74
C ALA A 94 5.78 6.38 17.22
N TYR A 95 5.82 7.61 16.70
CA TYR A 95 5.81 7.86 15.26
C TYR A 95 7.06 7.29 14.57
N PHE A 96 8.25 7.48 15.15
CA PHE A 96 9.48 6.95 14.60
C PHE A 96 9.46 5.42 14.51
N GLU A 97 9.12 4.78 15.64
CA GLU A 97 9.11 3.32 15.78
C GLU A 97 8.02 2.65 14.93
N CYS A 98 6.81 3.23 14.90
CA CYS A 98 5.66 2.56 14.28
C CYS A 98 5.40 2.94 12.83
N LEU A 99 5.90 4.08 12.33
CA LEU A 99 5.68 4.51 10.94
C LEU A 99 6.97 4.85 10.19
N HIS A 100 7.86 5.67 10.77
CA HIS A 100 9.04 6.13 10.04
C HIS A 100 9.96 4.97 9.64
N GLU A 101 10.28 4.09 10.60
CA GLU A 101 11.20 2.96 10.39
C GLU A 101 10.58 1.85 9.53
N LEU A 102 9.25 1.78 9.43
CA LEU A 102 8.58 0.82 8.56
C LEU A 102 9.06 0.94 7.11
N LYS A 103 9.37 2.15 6.64
CA LYS A 103 9.95 2.34 5.31
C LYS A 103 11.27 1.58 5.15
N LEU A 104 12.16 1.65 6.14
CA LEU A 104 13.49 1.02 6.07
C LEU A 104 13.37 -0.51 6.04
N ILE A 105 12.49 -1.07 6.85
CA ILE A 105 12.20 -2.51 6.87
C ILE A 105 11.61 -2.98 5.54
N VAL A 106 10.64 -2.22 4.99
CA VAL A 106 10.01 -2.55 3.70
C VAL A 106 10.99 -2.38 2.53
N ASP A 107 11.89 -1.39 2.57
CA ASP A 107 12.95 -1.23 1.56
C ASP A 107 13.88 -2.46 1.56
N LEU A 108 14.32 -2.94 2.74
CA LEU A 108 15.12 -4.17 2.85
C LEU A 108 14.36 -5.41 2.33
N MET A 109 13.06 -5.53 2.65
CA MET A 109 12.23 -6.61 2.12
C MET A 109 12.06 -6.52 0.60
N TYR A 110 11.99 -5.32 0.05
CA TYR A 110 11.91 -5.09 -1.38
C TYR A 110 13.21 -5.48 -2.09
N GLU A 111 14.37 -5.17 -1.49
CA GLU A 111 15.69 -5.42 -2.06
C GLU A 111 16.14 -6.88 -1.90
N GLU A 112 15.88 -7.50 -0.75
CA GLU A 112 16.48 -8.79 -0.37
C GLU A 112 15.48 -9.83 0.17
N GLY A 113 14.18 -9.52 0.15
CA GLY A 113 13.14 -10.37 0.72
C GLY A 113 13.15 -10.42 2.25
N ILE A 114 12.27 -11.24 2.83
CA ILE A 114 12.10 -11.36 4.29
C ILE A 114 13.39 -11.86 4.96
N THR A 115 14.09 -12.81 4.33
CA THR A 115 15.32 -13.38 4.88
C THR A 115 16.47 -12.37 4.87
N GLY A 116 16.64 -11.57 3.82
CA GLY A 116 17.68 -10.52 3.78
C GLY A 116 17.40 -9.37 4.76
N MET A 117 16.13 -8.98 4.89
CA MET A 117 15.72 -8.06 5.97
C MET A 117 16.10 -8.60 7.35
N ARG A 118 15.80 -9.88 7.63
CA ARG A 118 16.16 -10.53 8.91
C ARG A 118 17.67 -10.61 9.15
N TYR A 119 18.44 -10.86 8.10
CA TYR A 119 19.89 -10.84 8.16
C TYR A 119 20.44 -9.45 8.53
N SER A 120 19.74 -8.39 8.13
CA SER A 120 20.17 -7.00 8.33
C SER A 120 19.83 -6.44 9.72
N ILE A 121 18.83 -6.99 10.40
CA ILE A 121 18.43 -6.57 11.75
C ILE A 121 19.24 -7.31 12.84
N SER A 122 19.20 -6.81 14.08
CA SER A 122 19.87 -7.50 15.20
C SER A 122 19.19 -8.83 15.55
N ASP A 123 19.95 -9.78 16.10
CA ASP A 123 19.42 -11.05 16.64
C ASP A 123 18.26 -10.85 17.64
N THR A 124 18.28 -9.75 18.41
CA THR A 124 17.20 -9.42 19.34
C THR A 124 15.91 -9.06 18.61
N ALA A 125 16.02 -8.29 17.52
CA ALA A 125 14.90 -7.92 16.67
C ALA A 125 14.37 -9.14 15.89
N GLU A 126 15.24 -9.98 15.34
CA GLU A 126 14.82 -11.21 14.64
C GLU A 126 14.11 -12.18 15.60
N TYR A 127 14.66 -12.43 16.79
CA TYR A 127 13.97 -13.23 17.80
C TYR A 127 12.62 -12.61 18.19
N GLY A 128 12.56 -11.28 18.30
CA GLY A 128 11.33 -10.51 18.48
C GLY A 128 10.29 -10.79 17.40
N ASP A 129 10.63 -10.55 16.13
CA ASP A 129 9.81 -10.83 14.95
C ASP A 129 9.27 -12.27 14.96
N LEU A 130 10.17 -13.26 15.00
CA LEU A 130 9.81 -14.68 14.87
C LEU A 130 8.84 -15.16 15.96
N THR A 131 8.89 -14.58 17.16
CA THR A 131 8.09 -15.04 18.30
C THR A 131 6.89 -14.14 18.62
N ARG A 132 6.93 -12.85 18.26
CA ARG A 132 5.84 -11.89 18.54
C ARG A 132 4.98 -11.68 17.30
N GLY A 133 5.53 -11.77 16.08
CA GLY A 133 4.79 -11.67 14.83
C GLY A 133 3.54 -12.55 14.79
N PRO A 134 3.63 -13.88 15.02
CA PRO A 134 2.46 -14.76 15.03
C PRO A 134 1.45 -14.50 16.17
N ARG A 135 1.85 -13.78 17.22
CA ARG A 135 0.94 -13.36 18.30
C ARG A 135 0.11 -12.14 17.91
N ILE A 136 0.64 -11.29 17.03
CA ILE A 136 -0.08 -10.14 16.45
C ILE A 136 -0.89 -10.60 15.23
N ILE A 137 -0.24 -11.27 14.28
CA ILE A 137 -0.86 -11.86 13.09
C ILE A 137 -1.33 -13.28 13.42
N THR A 138 -2.42 -13.35 14.18
CA THR A 138 -3.00 -14.62 14.64
C THR A 138 -3.71 -15.38 13.49
N PRO A 139 -4.03 -16.68 13.65
CA PRO A 139 -4.85 -17.40 12.69
C PRO A 139 -6.21 -16.73 12.38
N ALA A 140 -6.75 -15.94 13.31
CA ALA A 140 -7.98 -15.18 13.11
C ALA A 140 -7.81 -14.07 12.05
N VAL A 141 -6.63 -13.42 11.99
CA VAL A 141 -6.33 -12.42 10.95
C VAL A 141 -6.39 -13.06 9.56
N LYS A 142 -5.78 -14.24 9.39
CA LYS A 142 -5.85 -15.00 8.13
C LYS A 142 -7.27 -15.45 7.81
N ALA A 143 -8.08 -15.79 8.82
CA ALA A 143 -9.48 -16.12 8.61
C ALA A 143 -10.28 -14.91 8.10
N GLU A 144 -10.00 -13.71 8.62
CA GLU A 144 -10.63 -12.47 8.16
C GLU A 144 -10.21 -12.10 6.74
N MET A 145 -8.92 -12.22 6.40
CA MET A 145 -8.44 -12.04 5.03
C MET A 145 -9.17 -12.96 4.03
N LYS A 146 -9.52 -14.18 4.42
CA LYS A 146 -10.32 -15.07 3.56
C LYS A 146 -11.75 -14.57 3.36
N LYS A 147 -12.37 -13.95 4.36
CA LYS A 147 -13.70 -13.36 4.22
C LYS A 147 -13.67 -12.15 3.30
N VAL A 148 -12.70 -11.25 3.50
CA VAL A 148 -12.48 -10.10 2.60
C VAL A 148 -12.29 -10.56 1.15
N LEU A 149 -11.47 -11.60 0.93
CA LEU A 149 -11.33 -12.20 -0.40
C LEU A 149 -12.67 -12.76 -0.93
N THR A 150 -13.46 -13.40 -0.09
CA THR A 150 -14.77 -13.93 -0.47
C THR A 150 -15.73 -12.82 -0.89
N GLU A 151 -15.80 -11.73 -0.12
CA GLU A 151 -16.63 -10.55 -0.39
C GLU A 151 -16.22 -9.82 -1.68
N ILE A 152 -14.94 -9.91 -2.07
CA ILE A 152 -14.46 -9.43 -3.37
C ILE A 152 -14.93 -10.38 -4.48
N GLN A 153 -14.73 -11.68 -4.31
CA GLN A 153 -15.02 -12.71 -5.33
C GLN A 153 -16.51 -12.88 -5.62
N ASP A 154 -17.37 -12.73 -4.60
CA ASP A 154 -18.82 -12.84 -4.75
C ASP A 154 -19.51 -11.51 -5.13
N GLY A 155 -18.72 -10.43 -5.23
CA GLY A 155 -19.19 -9.10 -5.64
C GLY A 155 -19.82 -8.26 -4.53
N THR A 156 -19.83 -8.72 -3.28
CA THR A 156 -20.34 -7.96 -2.12
C THR A 156 -19.66 -6.60 -2.00
N PHE A 157 -18.32 -6.56 -2.04
CA PHE A 157 -17.57 -5.31 -1.96
C PHE A 157 -17.85 -4.37 -3.14
N ALA A 158 -17.95 -4.93 -4.36
CA ALA A 158 -18.23 -4.13 -5.55
C ALA A 158 -19.63 -3.47 -5.47
N ALA A 159 -20.64 -4.21 -5.00
CA ALA A 159 -21.99 -3.67 -4.80
C ALA A 159 -22.01 -2.57 -3.74
N GLU A 160 -21.32 -2.77 -2.61
CA GLU A 160 -21.18 -1.77 -1.54
C GLU A 160 -20.53 -0.49 -2.07
N TRP A 161 -19.40 -0.60 -2.78
CA TRP A 161 -18.67 0.57 -3.27
C TRP A 161 -19.45 1.35 -4.34
N ILE A 162 -20.11 0.66 -5.26
CA ILE A 162 -20.95 1.31 -6.29
C ILE A 162 -22.08 2.07 -5.60
N GLN A 163 -22.78 1.45 -4.65
CA GLN A 163 -23.87 2.10 -3.91
C GLN A 163 -23.38 3.34 -3.16
N GLU A 164 -22.29 3.23 -2.41
CA GLU A 164 -21.69 4.36 -1.68
C GLU A 164 -21.32 5.52 -2.63
N ASN A 165 -20.80 5.19 -3.81
CA ASN A 165 -20.47 6.18 -4.82
C ASN A 165 -21.72 6.87 -5.41
N GLU A 166 -22.77 6.11 -5.73
CA GLU A 166 -24.03 6.64 -6.28
C GLU A 166 -24.75 7.58 -5.31
N ILE A 167 -24.66 7.33 -4.00
CA ILE A 167 -25.26 8.21 -2.98
C ILE A 167 -24.37 9.42 -2.60
N GLY A 168 -23.25 9.63 -3.31
CA GLY A 168 -22.38 10.80 -3.12
C GLY A 168 -21.31 10.64 -2.03
N ARG A 169 -20.93 9.41 -1.69
CA ARG A 169 -19.79 9.05 -0.82
C ARG A 169 -19.84 9.59 0.63
N PRO A 170 -20.98 9.60 1.34
CA PRO A 170 -21.08 10.15 2.69
C PRO A 170 -20.22 9.40 3.71
N ARG A 171 -20.29 8.06 3.74
CA ARG A 171 -19.52 7.23 4.68
C ARG A 171 -18.03 7.31 4.37
N TYR A 172 -17.67 7.28 3.09
CA TYR A 172 -16.28 7.45 2.65
C TYR A 172 -15.69 8.78 3.12
N ARG A 173 -16.42 9.90 2.99
CA ARG A 173 -15.96 11.21 3.49
C ARG A 173 -15.82 11.22 5.01
N GLU A 174 -16.78 10.64 5.73
CA GLU A 174 -16.69 10.51 7.19
C GLU A 174 -15.43 9.74 7.63
N LEU A 175 -15.19 8.57 7.03
CA LEU A 175 -14.01 7.75 7.32
C LEU A 175 -12.69 8.49 7.05
N ARG A 176 -12.62 9.26 5.96
CA ARG A 176 -11.46 10.11 5.66
C ARG A 176 -11.25 11.18 6.71
N GLU A 177 -12.30 11.85 7.14
CA GLU A 177 -12.21 12.90 8.16
C GLU A 177 -11.79 12.34 9.53
N VAL A 178 -12.27 11.16 9.89
CA VAL A 178 -11.77 10.45 11.09
C VAL A 178 -10.28 10.14 10.95
N GLY A 179 -9.85 9.61 9.80
CA GLY A 179 -8.45 9.29 9.54
C GLY A 179 -7.52 10.51 9.60
N LYS A 180 -7.95 11.64 9.02
CA LYS A 180 -7.20 12.92 9.04
C LYS A 180 -6.98 13.46 10.46
N LYS A 181 -7.89 13.15 11.40
CA LYS A 181 -7.86 13.63 12.78
C LYS A 181 -7.05 12.73 13.72
N HIS A 182 -6.56 11.60 13.26
CA HIS A 182 -5.76 10.70 14.09
C HIS A 182 -4.45 11.39 14.54
N PRO A 183 -4.04 11.33 15.82
CA PRO A 183 -2.89 12.09 16.33
C PRO A 183 -1.55 11.83 15.61
N ILE A 184 -1.38 10.63 15.04
CA ILE A 184 -0.19 10.28 14.23
C ILE A 184 0.02 11.24 13.05
N GLU A 185 -1.05 11.81 12.49
CA GLU A 185 -0.97 12.70 11.34
C GLU A 185 -0.42 14.07 11.73
N GLU A 186 -0.85 14.62 12.86
CA GLU A 186 -0.34 15.90 13.38
C GLU A 186 1.16 15.78 13.71
N VAL A 187 1.52 14.76 14.50
CA VAL A 187 2.91 14.49 14.89
C VAL A 187 3.77 14.25 13.66
N GLY A 188 3.30 13.39 12.75
CA GLY A 188 4.01 13.04 11.53
C GLY A 188 4.21 14.21 10.57
N SER A 189 3.19 15.06 10.42
CA SER A 189 3.29 16.28 9.62
C SER A 189 4.42 17.17 10.11
N ARG A 190 4.46 17.46 11.42
CA ARG A 190 5.54 18.24 12.04
C ARG A 190 6.90 17.57 11.85
N LEU A 191 7.05 16.30 12.19
CA LEU A 191 8.33 15.60 12.10
C LEU A 191 8.88 15.55 10.67
N ARG A 192 8.04 15.29 9.66
CA ARG A 192 8.48 15.27 8.25
C ARG A 192 8.96 16.64 7.74
N THR A 193 8.50 17.76 8.31
CA THR A 193 9.04 19.09 7.97
C THR A 193 10.46 19.31 8.47
N LEU A 194 10.86 18.61 9.53
CA LEU A 194 12.19 18.70 10.14
C LEU A 194 13.22 17.78 9.47
N MET A 195 12.81 16.98 8.47
CA MET A 195 13.66 16.01 7.77
C MET A 195 13.83 16.43 6.30
N PRO A 196 14.81 17.28 5.95
CA PRO A 196 14.95 17.83 4.59
C PRO A 196 15.03 16.74 3.50
N PHE A 197 15.64 15.60 3.81
CA PHE A 197 15.80 14.48 2.87
C PHE A 197 14.49 13.76 2.52
N VAL A 198 13.43 13.87 3.34
CA VAL A 198 12.15 13.21 3.07
C VAL A 198 11.51 13.77 1.79
N ASN A 199 11.56 15.09 1.63
CA ASN A 199 10.95 15.83 0.52
C ASN A 199 11.96 16.37 -0.52
N ALA A 200 13.27 16.20 -0.29
CA ALA A 200 14.30 16.69 -1.20
C ALA A 200 14.09 16.15 -2.62
N GLY A 201 14.00 17.05 -3.61
CA GLY A 201 13.84 16.71 -5.02
C GLY A 201 12.48 16.12 -5.42
N LYS A 202 11.50 16.07 -4.50
CA LYS A 202 10.18 15.48 -4.77
C LYS A 202 9.11 16.56 -4.85
N LYS A 203 8.26 16.50 -5.87
CA LYS A 203 7.02 17.28 -5.92
C LYS A 203 6.07 16.80 -4.82
N LYS A 204 5.24 17.69 -4.27
CA LYS A 204 4.25 17.27 -3.27
C LYS A 204 3.28 16.27 -3.92
N VAL A 205 2.95 15.20 -3.21
CA VAL A 205 2.04 14.16 -3.72
C VAL A 205 0.70 14.74 -4.14
N SER A 206 0.17 15.71 -3.38
CA SER A 206 -1.08 16.43 -3.69
C SER A 206 -1.03 17.23 -5.00
N GLU A 207 0.15 17.55 -5.53
CA GLU A 207 0.32 18.30 -6.78
C GLU A 207 0.48 17.39 -8.01
N VAL A 208 0.77 16.10 -7.79
CA VAL A 208 1.10 15.14 -8.87
C VAL A 208 0.23 13.89 -8.87
N SER A 209 -0.50 13.66 -7.78
CA SER A 209 -1.47 12.57 -7.65
C SER A 209 -2.85 13.10 -8.02
N GLY A 210 -3.60 12.34 -8.82
CA GLY A 210 -4.99 12.68 -9.17
C GLY A 210 -6.02 12.33 -8.09
N GLY A 211 -5.59 12.08 -6.86
CA GLY A 211 -6.49 11.79 -5.74
C GLY A 211 -7.17 13.07 -5.24
N ASP A 212 -8.46 12.99 -4.90
CA ASP A 212 -9.21 14.12 -4.35
C ASP A 212 -8.56 14.60 -3.05
N VAL A 213 -8.10 15.85 -3.06
CA VAL A 213 -7.54 16.56 -1.90
C VAL A 213 -8.61 17.20 -1.02
N ASP A 214 -9.85 17.18 -1.49
CA ASP A 214 -11.04 17.67 -0.78
C ASP A 214 -11.60 16.57 0.14
#